data_AF-A0A090DRZ0-F1
#
_entry.id   AF-A0A090DRZ0-F1
#
_cell.length_a   1.000
_cell.length_b   1.000
_cell.length_c   1.000
_cell.angle_alpha   90.00
_cell.angle_beta   90.00
_cell.angle_gamma   90.00
#
_symmetry.space_group_name_H-M   'P 1'
#
loop_
_entity.id
_entity.type
_entity.pdbx_description
1 polymer ?
#
loop_
_entity_poly.entity_id
_entity_poly.type
_entity_poly.pdbx_seq_one_letter_code
_entity_poly.pdbx_strand_id
1 'polypeptide(L)' 'MPAILIPDLPDEIHCALRARAVMHGRSTEAEIRVILEEAVRSAGRIKLGSLLLDIARRAGVTNEDVEILEQKLADSRTAP' A
#
# COMPACT_ATOMS: atom_id res chain seq x y z
N MET A 1 -7.15 5.80 -14.35
CA MET A 1 -7.11 4.46 -13.73
C MET A 1 -6.05 3.65 -14.45
N PRO A 2 -5.11 3.00 -13.75
CA PRO A 2 -4.18 2.09 -14.41
C PRO A 2 -4.95 0.87 -14.94
N ALA A 3 -4.59 0.40 -16.13
CA ALA A 3 -5.17 -0.78 -16.76
C ALA A 3 -4.05 -1.76 -17.14
N ILE A 4 -4.32 -3.06 -17.03
CA ILE A 4 -3.40 -4.13 -17.38
C ILE A 4 -4.09 -4.98 -18.44
N LEU A 5 -3.40 -5.25 -19.55
CA LEU A 5 -3.81 -6.25 -20.53
C LEU A 5 -2.86 -7.43 -20.44
N ILE A 6 -3.43 -8.64 -20.38
CA ILE A 6 -2.69 -9.89 -20.40
C ILE A 6 -3.02 -10.56 -21.75
N PRO A 7 -2.19 -10.35 -22.78
CA PRO A 7 -2.41 -11.00 -24.08
C PRO A 7 -2.18 -12.51 -23.97
N ASP A 8 -2.87 -13.26 -24.83
CA ASP A 8 -2.68 -14.71 -25.03
C ASP A 8 -2.81 -15.56 -23.75
N LEU A 9 -3.71 -15.16 -22.85
CA LEU A 9 -4.01 -15.94 -21.64
C LEU A 9 -4.64 -17.29 -22.04
N PRO A 10 -4.06 -18.44 -21.64
CA PRO A 10 -4.64 -19.74 -21.97
C PRO A 10 -6.09 -19.86 -21.47
N ASP A 11 -6.95 -20.45 -22.31
CA ASP A 11 -8.39 -20.59 -22.01
C ASP A 11 -8.65 -21.33 -20.70
N GLU A 12 -7.81 -22.32 -20.36
CA GLU A 12 -7.90 -23.06 -19.10
C GLU A 12 -7.73 -22.14 -17.88
N ILE A 13 -6.83 -21.16 -17.95
CA ILE A 13 -6.58 -20.19 -16.89
C ILE A 13 -7.73 -19.21 -16.79
N HIS A 14 -8.23 -18.71 -17.94
CA HIS A 14 -9.39 -17.84 -17.96
C HIS A 14 -10.64 -18.53 -17.37
N CYS A 15 -10.87 -19.80 -17.71
CA CYS A 15 -11.94 -20.62 -17.15
C CYS A 15 -11.78 -20.82 -15.63
N ALA A 16 -10.57 -21.13 -15.16
CA ALA A 16 -10.28 -21.28 -13.74
C ALA A 16 -10.51 -19.99 -12.95
N LEU A 17 -10.08 -18.83 -13.49
CA LEU A 17 -10.32 -17.52 -12.89
C LEU A 17 -11.81 -17.20 -12.81
N ARG A 18 -12.58 -17.51 -13.87
CA ARG A 18 -14.03 -17.32 -13.87
C ARG A 18 -14.73 -18.21 -12.83
N ALA A 19 -14.35 -19.49 -12.74
CA ALA A 19 -14.90 -20.41 -11.75
C ALA A 19 -14.62 -19.91 -10.33
N ARG A 20 -13.38 -19.50 -10.05
CA ARG A 20 -12.98 -18.92 -8.75
C ARG A 20 -13.76 -17.64 -8.43
N ALA A 21 -13.97 -16.76 -9.41
CA ALA A 21 -14.74 -15.54 -9.22
C ALA A 21 -16.21 -15.82 -8.84
N VAL A 22 -16.85 -16.81 -9.50
CA VAL A 22 -18.20 -17.27 -9.16
C VAL A 22 -18.25 -17.82 -7.73
N MET A 23 -17.26 -18.64 -7.34
CA MET A 23 -17.18 -19.16 -5.97
C MET A 23 -17.08 -18.06 -4.92
N HIS A 24 -16.44 -16.94 -5.23
CA HIS A 24 -16.30 -15.78 -4.33
C HIS A 24 -17.40 -14.72 -4.49
N GLY A 25 -18.38 -14.93 -5.38
CA GLY A 25 -19.45 -13.97 -5.64
C GLY A 25 -18.97 -12.64 -6.24
N ARG A 26 -17.89 -12.67 -7.03
CA ARG A 26 -17.25 -11.50 -7.64
C ARG A 26 -17.23 -11.58 -9.16
N SER A 27 -17.00 -10.45 -9.81
CA SER A 27 -16.64 -10.46 -11.24
C SER A 27 -15.22 -11.02 -11.42
N THR A 28 -14.92 -11.56 -12.60
CA THR A 28 -13.59 -12.07 -12.93
C THR A 28 -12.52 -10.99 -12.74
N GLU A 29 -12.79 -9.74 -13.15
CA GLU A 29 -11.88 -8.61 -12.96
C GLU A 29 -11.65 -8.29 -11.48
N ALA A 30 -12.70 -8.31 -10.65
CA ALA A 30 -12.58 -8.06 -9.23
C ALA A 30 -11.76 -9.17 -8.54
N GLU A 31 -11.92 -10.42 -8.97
CA GLU A 31 -11.12 -11.52 -8.45
C GLU A 31 -9.64 -11.42 -8.87
N ILE A 32 -9.36 -11.08 -10.13
CA ILE A 32 -7.99 -10.83 -10.60
C ILE A 32 -7.34 -9.71 -9.79
N ARG A 33 -8.08 -8.63 -9.49
CA ARG A 33 -7.57 -7.53 -8.67
C ARG A 33 -7.18 -8.00 -7.28
N VAL A 34 -7.99 -8.85 -6.64
CA VAL A 34 -7.69 -9.39 -5.31
C VAL A 34 -6.47 -10.30 -5.35
N ILE A 35 -6.35 -11.17 -6.34
CA ILE A 35 -5.17 -12.03 -6.53
C ILE A 35 -3.90 -11.18 -6.67
N LEU A 36 -3.94 -10.15 -7.51
CA LEU A 36 -2.81 -9.24 -7.68
C LEU A 36 -2.50 -8.50 -6.39
N GLU A 37 -3.52 -8.01 -5.67
CA GLU A 37 -3.34 -7.32 -4.41
C GLU A 37 -2.70 -8.22 -3.35
N GLU A 38 -3.14 -9.47 -3.22
CA GLU A 38 -2.56 -10.47 -2.33
C GLU A 38 -1.12 -10.81 -2.72
N ALA A 39 -0.85 -10.98 -4.01
CA ALA A 39 0.48 -11.32 -4.52
C ALA A 39 1.50 -10.18 -4.32
N VAL A 40 1.07 -8.92 -4.48
CA VAL A 40 1.96 -7.75 -4.30
C VAL A 40 2.02 -7.24 -2.87
N ARG A 41 1.05 -7.61 -2.02
CA ARG A 41 1.09 -7.32 -0.60
C ARG A 41 2.15 -8.21 0.03
N SER A 42 3.40 -7.75 0.00
CA SER A 42 4.50 -8.48 0.62
C SER A 42 4.17 -8.74 2.09
N ALA A 43 4.30 -10.01 2.51
CA ALA A 43 4.03 -10.46 3.87
C ALA A 43 4.84 -9.70 4.95
N GLY A 44 5.83 -8.88 4.54
CA GLY A 44 6.66 -8.05 5.39
C GLY A 44 6.52 -6.53 5.16
N ARG A 45 5.50 -6.04 4.45
CA ARG A 45 5.32 -4.58 4.30
C ARG A 45 4.88 -3.97 5.62
N ILE A 46 5.86 -3.59 6.42
CA ILE A 46 5.66 -2.74 7.58
C ILE A 46 5.09 -1.42 7.08
N LYS A 47 3.88 -1.06 7.53
CA LYS A 47 3.31 0.28 7.32
C LYS A 47 4.11 1.26 8.19
N LEU A 48 5.36 1.53 7.82
CA LEU A 48 6.30 2.31 8.64
C LEU A 48 5.72 3.67 9.02
N GLY A 49 5.06 4.36 8.07
CA GLY A 49 4.35 5.61 8.36
C GLY A 49 3.24 5.46 9.40
N SER A 50 2.47 4.36 9.37
CA SER A 50 1.46 4.08 10.39
C SER A 50 2.08 3.76 11.75
N LEU A 51 3.16 2.97 11.78
CA LEU A 51 3.88 2.68 13.03
C LEU A 51 4.49 3.95 13.64
N LEU A 52 5.11 4.80 12.82
CA LEU A 52 5.66 6.08 13.27
C LEU A 52 4.55 7.00 13.79
N LEU A 53 3.39 7.02 13.14
CA LEU A 53 2.24 7.79 13.62
C LEU A 53 1.71 7.27 14.97
N ASP A 54 1.65 5.95 15.16
CA ASP A 54 1.23 5.36 16.43
C ASP A 54 2.23 5.67 17.56
N ILE A 55 3.54 5.64 17.26
CA ILE A 55 4.59 6.06 18.20
C ILE A 55 4.42 7.53 18.56
N ALA A 56 4.26 8.41 17.56
CA ALA A 56 4.08 9.85 17.75
C ALA A 56 2.84 10.16 18.63
N ARG A 57 1.72 9.47 18.38
CA ARG A 57 0.50 9.60 19.21
C ARG A 57 0.72 9.17 20.65
N ARG A 58 1.40 8.04 20.89
CA ARG A 58 1.70 7.57 22.25
C ARG A 58 2.66 8.50 23.00
N ALA A 59 3.56 9.14 22.27
CA ALA A 59 4.49 10.13 22.81
C ALA A 59 3.86 11.53 22.97
N GLY A 60 2.63 11.75 22.49
CA GLY A 60 1.96 13.05 22.58
C GLY A 60 2.56 14.12 21.68
N VAL A 61 3.20 13.73 20.58
CA VAL A 61 3.82 14.67 19.63
C VAL A 61 2.76 15.59 19.03
N THR A 62 3.03 16.88 19.11
CA THR A 62 2.19 17.98 18.61
C THR A 62 2.82 18.64 17.40
N ASN A 63 2.09 19.56 16.77
CA ASN A 63 2.65 20.36 15.68
C ASN A 63 3.76 21.31 16.16
N GLU A 64 3.72 21.77 17.41
CA GLU A 64 4.77 22.62 18.00
C GLU A 64 6.11 21.86 18.07
N ASP A 65 6.08 20.55 18.38
CA ASP A 65 7.28 19.71 18.37
C ASP A 65 7.90 19.59 16.96
N VAL A 66 7.06 19.58 15.93
CA VAL A 66 7.49 19.55 14.52
C VAL A 66 8.11 20.88 14.12
N GLU A 67 7.49 22.00 14.49
CA GLU A 67 8.00 23.35 14.21
C GLU A 67 9.39 23.57 14.85
N ILE A 68 9.59 23.12 16.09
CA ILE A 68 10.90 23.19 16.77
C ILE A 68 11.96 22.35 16.04
N LEU A 69 11.59 21.16 15.55
CA LEU A 69 12.47 20.30 14.77
C LEU A 69 12.87 20.94 13.44
N GLU A 70 11.91 21.53 12.73
CA GLU A 70 12.15 22.22 11.46
C GLU A 70 13.06 23.43 11.65
N GLN A 71 12.86 24.21 12.72
CA GLN A 71 13.72 25.34 13.06
C GLN A 71 15.16 24.88 13.33
N LYS A 72 15.35 23.83 14.13
CA LYS A 72 16.69 23.27 14.38
C LYS A 72 17.35 22.72 13.12
N LEU A 73 16.57 22.14 12.21
CA LEU A 73 17.08 21.64 10.94
C LEU A 73 17.51 22.80 10.03
N ALA A 74 16.75 23.89 10.00
CA ALA A 74 17.11 25.11 9.29
C ALA A 74 18.39 25.72 9.88
N ASP A 75 18.48 25.84 11.20
CA ASP A 75 19.66 26.38 11.88
C ASP A 75 20.91 25.53 11.59
N SER A 76 20.78 24.19 11.53
CA SER A 76 21.87 23.27 11.19
C SER A 76 22.32 23.34 9.72
N ARG A 77 21.43 23.73 8.79
CA ARG A 77 21.74 23.97 7.38
C ARG A 77 22.34 25.36 7.13
N THR A 78 22.26 26.24 8.13
CA THR A 78 22.74 27.62 8.06
C THR A 78 24.03 27.82 8.88
N ALA A 79 24.59 26.76 9.44
CA ALA A 79 25.93 26.76 10.02
C ALA A 79 27.00 26.63 8.89
N PRO A 80 28.10 27.39 8.94
CA PRO A 80 29.18 27.36 7.93
C PRO A 80 29.94 26.03 7.89
#